data_AF-A0A7C7UHX9-F1
#
_entry.id   AF-A0A7C7UHX9-F1
#
_cell.length_a   1.000
_cell.length_b   1.000
_cell.length_c   1.000
_cell.angle_alpha   90.00
_cell.angle_beta   90.00
_cell.angle_gamma   90.00
#
_symmetry.space_group_name_H-M   'P 1'
#
loop_
_entity.id
_entity.type
_entity.pdbx_description
1 polymer ?
#
loop_
_entity_poly.entity_id
_entity_poly.type
_entity_poly.pdbx_seq_one_letter_code
_entity_poly.pdbx_strand_id
1 'polypeptide(L)'
;MRIAQEALTFDDVLLLPAHSTILPKEASLRTRLTRDIELSIPLVSAAMDTVTEARLAIAMAQEGGIGIIHKNMDYPSQAEHVRQVKKFESGVIKEPLTVTPDTSIREVLDLTRAENISGVPVVKGGELVVIVTSRDMRFETRYESPVSSIMTPKDRLVTVREGAERDEILKLLHENRIEKVLVVDDKFQLRGLVTVKDIQKAKENPLAVKDEQGRLRVGAAVGVGGGTEQRVEALVDAGVDVIVVDTAHGHSQGVLDRVAWVKKTCPQVQVIGGNIATADAARALADAGADAVKVGIGPGSICTTRIVAGVGVPQITAVSNVAEALEGSGIPLIADGGIRYSGDIAKALVAGAYCVMIGSMFAGTEESPGDVELFQGRSYKSYR
;
A
#
# COMPACT_ATOMS: atom_id res chain seq x y z
N MET A 1 -0.60 -29.21 -31.35
CA MET A 1 -1.00 -27.80 -31.19
C MET A 1 -2.31 -27.59 -31.92
N ARG A 2 -3.35 -27.06 -31.27
CA ARG A 2 -4.59 -26.64 -31.92
C ARG A 2 -4.67 -25.12 -31.82
N ILE A 3 -5.07 -24.44 -32.89
CA ILE A 3 -5.32 -22.99 -32.84
C ILE A 3 -6.60 -22.81 -32.02
N ALA A 4 -6.49 -22.13 -30.88
CA ALA A 4 -7.62 -21.94 -29.96
C ALA A 4 -8.54 -20.81 -30.41
N GLN A 5 -7.97 -19.66 -30.77
CA GLN A 5 -8.65 -18.44 -31.21
C GLN A 5 -7.67 -17.48 -31.88
N GLU A 6 -8.19 -16.51 -32.64
CA GLU A 6 -7.44 -15.29 -32.96
C GLU A 6 -7.37 -14.41 -31.72
N ALA A 7 -6.24 -13.72 -31.51
CA ALA A 7 -6.00 -12.93 -30.31
C ALA A 7 -5.26 -11.63 -30.62
N LEU A 8 -5.63 -10.58 -29.91
CA LEU A 8 -5.20 -9.19 -30.12
C LEU A 8 -4.46 -8.67 -28.88
N THR A 9 -3.50 -7.78 -29.10
CA THR A 9 -2.81 -7.00 -28.09
C THR A 9 -3.11 -5.51 -28.25
N PHE A 10 -2.49 -4.66 -27.43
CA PHE A 10 -2.75 -3.22 -27.40
C PHE A 10 -2.60 -2.53 -28.76
N ASP A 11 -1.58 -2.87 -29.53
CA ASP A 11 -1.28 -2.21 -30.82
C ASP A 11 -2.23 -2.60 -31.94
N ASP A 12 -2.98 -3.70 -31.80
CA ASP A 12 -3.87 -4.20 -32.84
C ASP A 12 -5.21 -3.45 -32.88
N VAL A 13 -5.49 -2.60 -31.87
CA VAL A 13 -6.80 -1.97 -31.69
C VAL A 13 -6.71 -0.48 -31.37
N LEU A 14 -7.77 0.25 -31.72
CA LEU A 14 -8.01 1.64 -31.33
C LEU A 14 -9.42 1.78 -30.74
N LEU A 15 -9.60 2.75 -29.84
CA LEU A 15 -10.90 3.07 -29.28
C LEU A 15 -11.66 4.01 -30.23
N LEU A 16 -12.91 3.69 -30.54
CA LEU A 16 -13.76 4.54 -31.36
C LEU A 16 -14.28 5.72 -30.54
N PRO A 17 -14.10 6.98 -31.00
CA PRO A 17 -14.71 8.13 -30.34
C PRO A 17 -16.24 8.02 -30.36
N ALA A 18 -16.88 8.43 -29.26
CA ALA A 18 -18.33 8.49 -29.12
C ALA A 18 -18.76 9.87 -28.61
N HIS A 19 -20.06 10.17 -28.73
CA HIS A 19 -20.63 11.40 -28.19
C HIS A 19 -20.42 11.47 -26.67
N SER A 20 -19.82 12.57 -26.18
CA SER A 20 -19.59 12.82 -24.75
C SER A 20 -20.19 14.16 -24.34
N THR A 21 -20.89 14.17 -23.22
CA THR A 21 -21.35 15.39 -22.53
C THR A 21 -20.51 15.71 -21.29
N ILE A 22 -19.45 14.94 -21.04
CA ILE A 22 -18.56 15.06 -19.87
C ILE A 22 -17.21 15.62 -20.33
N LEU A 23 -16.68 16.60 -19.59
CA LEU A 23 -15.32 17.09 -19.82
C LEU A 23 -14.29 16.14 -19.17
N PRO A 24 -13.08 15.96 -19.74
CA PRO A 24 -12.09 15.04 -19.18
C PRO A 24 -11.76 15.24 -17.69
N LYS A 25 -11.75 16.50 -17.21
CA LYS A 25 -11.50 16.84 -15.79
C LYS A 25 -12.62 16.43 -14.83
N GLU A 26 -13.81 16.13 -15.36
CA GLU A 26 -15.00 15.72 -14.60
C GLU A 26 -15.15 14.19 -14.59
N ALA A 27 -14.34 13.47 -15.37
CA ALA A 27 -14.37 12.02 -15.40
C ALA A 27 -13.83 11.46 -14.07
N SER A 28 -14.60 10.57 -13.45
CA SER A 28 -14.14 9.83 -12.27
C SER A 28 -13.22 8.70 -12.68
N LEU A 29 -12.05 8.62 -12.06
CA LEU A 29 -11.10 7.52 -12.19
C LEU A 29 -11.20 6.49 -11.07
N ARG A 30 -12.18 6.66 -10.17
CA ARG A 30 -12.41 5.73 -9.06
C ARG A 30 -12.71 4.34 -9.60
N THR A 31 -12.10 3.34 -8.98
CA THR A 31 -12.23 1.94 -9.40
C THR A 31 -12.13 1.00 -8.21
N ARG A 32 -12.33 -0.30 -8.45
CA ARG A 32 -12.19 -1.36 -7.44
C ARG A 32 -10.93 -2.18 -7.71
N LEU A 33 -10.05 -2.26 -6.73
CA LEU A 33 -8.93 -3.21 -6.75
C LEU A 33 -9.42 -4.63 -6.43
N THR A 34 -10.27 -4.74 -5.41
CA THR A 34 -10.90 -5.98 -4.94
C THR A 34 -12.38 -5.71 -4.67
N ARG A 35 -13.13 -6.71 -4.17
CA ARG A 35 -14.54 -6.51 -3.79
C ARG A 35 -14.73 -5.34 -2.82
N ASP A 36 -13.83 -5.22 -1.84
CA ASP A 36 -13.97 -4.27 -0.73
C ASP A 36 -12.95 -3.11 -0.75
N ILE A 37 -11.94 -3.15 -1.63
CA ILE A 37 -10.93 -2.07 -1.74
C ILE A 37 -11.17 -1.26 -3.01
N GLU A 38 -11.49 0.01 -2.82
CA GLU A 38 -11.55 1.03 -3.87
C GLU A 38 -10.25 1.82 -3.97
N LEU A 39 -9.91 2.24 -5.20
CA LEU A 39 -8.82 3.17 -5.50
C LEU A 39 -9.39 4.45 -6.11
N SER A 40 -8.68 5.56 -5.92
CA SER A 40 -9.03 6.84 -6.56
C SER A 40 -8.58 6.90 -8.02
N ILE A 41 -7.53 6.16 -8.38
CA ILE A 41 -7.04 5.97 -9.75
C ILE A 41 -6.75 4.48 -10.02
N PRO A 42 -6.88 4.00 -11.26
CA PRO A 42 -6.77 2.57 -11.58
C PRO A 42 -5.33 2.07 -11.73
N LEU A 43 -4.42 2.54 -10.90
CA LEU A 43 -2.98 2.25 -11.00
C LEU A 43 -2.47 1.43 -9.82
N VAL A 44 -1.78 0.34 -10.14
CA VAL A 44 -1.13 -0.56 -9.19
C VAL A 44 0.35 -0.70 -9.55
N SER A 45 1.28 -0.49 -8.61
CA SER A 45 2.70 -0.74 -8.88
C SER A 45 3.04 -2.22 -8.70
N ALA A 46 3.82 -2.77 -9.64
CA ALA A 46 4.10 -4.20 -9.69
C ALA A 46 4.98 -4.70 -8.53
N ALA A 47 4.77 -5.96 -8.13
CA ALA A 47 5.47 -6.62 -7.04
C ALA A 47 6.88 -7.09 -7.43
N MET A 48 7.71 -6.15 -7.91
CA MET A 48 9.07 -6.39 -8.38
C MET A 48 10.09 -5.66 -7.49
N ASP A 49 11.27 -6.26 -7.32
CA ASP A 49 12.32 -5.75 -6.44
C ASP A 49 12.98 -4.45 -6.94
N THR A 50 12.82 -4.15 -8.23
CA THR A 50 13.25 -2.90 -8.87
C THR A 50 12.12 -1.88 -9.01
N VAL A 51 10.95 -2.16 -8.43
CA VAL A 51 9.76 -1.30 -8.56
C VAL A 51 9.21 -0.92 -7.20
N THR A 52 8.74 -1.87 -6.39
CA THR A 52 7.89 -1.52 -5.24
C THR A 52 8.43 -2.00 -3.90
N GLU A 53 9.05 -1.07 -3.18
CA GLU A 53 9.23 -1.13 -1.72
C GLU A 53 8.39 -0.02 -1.06
N ALA A 54 8.59 0.21 0.25
CA ALA A 54 7.81 1.17 1.03
C ALA A 54 7.71 2.57 0.39
N ARG A 55 8.80 3.11 -0.16
CA ARG A 55 8.83 4.46 -0.75
C ARG A 55 7.84 4.61 -1.90
N LEU A 56 7.91 3.74 -2.91
CA LEU A 56 6.97 3.77 -4.02
C LEU A 56 5.54 3.40 -3.56
N ALA A 57 5.39 2.44 -2.65
CA ALA A 57 4.06 2.09 -2.15
C ALA A 57 3.36 3.26 -1.43
N ILE A 58 4.10 4.05 -0.66
CA ILE A 58 3.62 5.29 -0.04
C ILE A 58 3.18 6.29 -1.12
N ALA A 59 4.05 6.58 -2.10
CA ALA A 59 3.74 7.53 -3.16
C ALA A 59 2.51 7.11 -3.97
N MET A 60 2.41 5.83 -4.33
CA MET A 60 1.26 5.27 -5.03
C MET A 60 -0.03 5.44 -4.22
N ALA A 61 -0.01 5.12 -2.92
CA ALA A 61 -1.17 5.26 -2.07
C ALA A 61 -1.58 6.74 -1.88
N GLN A 62 -0.62 7.67 -1.79
CA GLN A 62 -0.89 9.11 -1.69
C GLN A 62 -1.54 9.67 -2.97
N GLU A 63 -1.05 9.26 -4.15
CA GLU A 63 -1.60 9.67 -5.45
C GLU A 63 -2.92 8.97 -5.80
N GLY A 64 -3.35 8.03 -4.97
CA GLY A 64 -4.67 7.41 -5.06
C GLY A 64 -4.71 6.03 -5.73
N GLY A 65 -3.55 5.46 -6.02
CA GLY A 65 -3.38 4.07 -6.42
C GLY A 65 -3.00 3.18 -5.23
N ILE A 66 -2.26 2.10 -5.48
CA ILE A 66 -1.71 1.24 -4.44
C ILE A 66 -0.40 0.59 -4.91
N GLY A 67 0.54 0.35 -3.99
CA GLY A 67 1.74 -0.43 -4.25
C GLY A 67 1.67 -1.84 -3.67
N ILE A 68 2.22 -2.82 -4.41
CA ILE A 68 2.38 -4.20 -3.95
C ILE A 68 3.85 -4.48 -3.62
N ILE A 69 4.18 -4.65 -2.34
CA ILE A 69 5.55 -4.96 -1.89
C ILE A 69 5.98 -6.33 -2.43
N HIS A 70 7.13 -6.38 -3.10
CA HIS A 70 7.67 -7.63 -3.66
C HIS A 70 8.09 -8.63 -2.57
N LYS A 71 8.23 -9.90 -2.96
CA LYS A 71 8.59 -11.02 -2.07
C LYS A 71 10.05 -11.46 -2.13
N ASN A 72 10.88 -10.74 -2.88
CA ASN A 72 12.31 -11.05 -3.07
C ASN A 72 13.17 -10.56 -1.89
N MET A 73 12.77 -10.94 -0.68
CA MET A 73 13.41 -10.64 0.60
C MET A 73 12.85 -11.59 1.67
N ASP A 74 13.46 -11.66 2.85
CA ASP A 74 12.89 -12.43 3.96
C ASP A 74 11.53 -11.86 4.43
N TYR A 75 10.77 -12.66 5.18
CA TYR A 75 9.44 -12.24 5.61
C TYR A 75 9.45 -11.09 6.65
N PRO A 76 10.41 -11.01 7.60
CA PRO A 76 10.46 -9.87 8.51
C PRO A 76 10.71 -8.54 7.80
N SER A 77 11.60 -8.51 6.81
CA SER A 77 11.92 -7.30 6.02
C SER A 77 10.72 -6.86 5.18
N GLN A 78 10.00 -7.81 4.57
CA GLN A 78 8.79 -7.50 3.81
C GLN A 78 7.71 -6.89 4.70
N ALA A 79 7.50 -7.46 5.89
CA ALA A 79 6.58 -6.95 6.89
C ALA A 79 7.00 -5.55 7.39
N GLU A 80 8.30 -5.26 7.44
CA GLU A 80 8.78 -3.93 7.80
C GLU A 80 8.43 -2.87 6.75
N HIS A 81 8.55 -3.17 5.46
CA HIS A 81 8.07 -2.25 4.42
C HIS A 81 6.57 -1.99 4.53
N VAL A 82 5.76 -3.01 4.84
CA VAL A 82 4.33 -2.82 5.10
C VAL A 82 4.13 -1.88 6.30
N ARG A 83 4.81 -2.13 7.43
CA ARG A 83 4.72 -1.26 8.62
C ARG A 83 5.10 0.20 8.30
N GLN A 84 6.15 0.42 7.52
CA GLN A 84 6.56 1.76 7.09
C GLN A 84 5.45 2.48 6.33
N VAL A 85 4.75 1.79 5.42
CA VAL A 85 3.62 2.38 4.68
C VAL A 85 2.45 2.67 5.63
N LYS A 86 2.08 1.71 6.49
CA LYS A 86 0.96 1.86 7.43
C LYS A 86 1.21 2.94 8.50
N LYS A 87 2.47 3.18 8.87
CA LYS A 87 2.89 4.22 9.82
C LYS A 87 3.16 5.58 9.17
N PHE A 88 3.22 5.67 7.84
CA PHE A 88 3.65 6.89 7.16
C PHE A 88 2.67 8.04 7.39
N GLU A 89 1.38 7.78 7.30
CA GLU A 89 0.31 8.73 7.54
C GLU A 89 -0.79 8.02 8.30
N SER A 90 -1.27 8.63 9.38
CA SER A 90 -2.38 8.10 10.17
C SER A 90 -3.21 9.27 10.68
N GLY A 91 -4.55 9.19 10.55
CA GLY A 91 -5.42 10.26 11.06
C GLY A 91 -5.28 10.44 12.57
N VAL A 92 -5.37 9.34 13.32
CA VAL A 92 -5.08 9.28 14.76
C VAL A 92 -4.13 8.11 15.00
N ILE A 93 -2.96 8.38 15.56
CA ILE A 93 -2.02 7.35 16.00
C ILE A 93 -2.59 6.72 17.27
N LYS A 94 -3.21 5.54 17.20
CA LYS A 94 -3.85 4.89 18.36
C LYS A 94 -2.87 4.41 19.44
N GLU A 95 -1.74 3.86 19.01
CA GLU A 95 -0.71 3.33 19.92
C GLU A 95 0.59 4.10 19.71
N PRO A 96 0.66 5.37 20.14
CA PRO A 96 1.90 6.12 20.07
C PRO A 96 2.93 5.46 20.97
N LEU A 97 4.19 5.45 20.53
CA LEU A 97 5.31 5.03 21.37
C LEU A 97 5.36 5.91 22.63
N THR A 98 5.45 5.29 23.79
CA THR A 98 5.47 6.00 25.08
C THR A 98 6.72 5.64 25.88
N VAL A 99 7.12 6.54 26.76
CA VAL A 99 8.19 6.29 27.75
C VAL A 99 7.68 6.53 29.17
N THR A 100 8.49 6.19 30.17
CA THR A 100 8.18 6.43 31.58
C THR A 100 8.91 7.67 32.08
N PRO A 101 8.49 8.28 33.22
CA PRO A 101 9.18 9.43 33.78
C PRO A 101 10.64 9.17 34.18
N ASP A 102 10.99 7.90 34.40
CA ASP A 102 12.32 7.46 34.85
C ASP A 102 13.24 7.09 33.67
N THR A 103 12.69 6.99 32.45
CA THR A 103 13.45 6.78 31.22
C THR A 103 14.47 7.91 31.05
N SER A 104 15.70 7.58 30.64
CA SER A 104 16.77 8.57 30.46
C SER A 104 16.54 9.43 29.21
N ILE A 105 17.05 10.65 29.21
CA ILE A 105 16.96 11.55 28.05
C ILE A 105 17.68 10.95 26.84
N ARG A 106 18.78 10.20 27.06
CA ARG A 106 19.48 9.44 26.01
C ARG A 106 18.56 8.44 25.32
N GLU A 107 17.87 7.60 26.08
CA GLU A 107 16.95 6.59 25.52
C GLU A 107 15.83 7.22 24.71
N VAL A 108 15.29 8.37 25.14
CA VAL A 108 14.28 9.09 24.36
C VAL A 108 14.86 9.67 23.06
N LEU A 109 16.08 10.20 23.10
CA LEU A 109 16.77 10.69 21.89
C LEU A 109 17.04 9.56 20.90
N ASP A 110 17.47 8.40 21.39
CA ASP A 110 17.72 7.24 20.55
C ASP A 110 16.41 6.69 19.95
N LEU A 111 15.35 6.59 20.76
CA LEU A 111 14.01 6.20 20.31
C LEU A 111 13.46 7.15 19.24
N THR A 112 13.52 8.46 19.48
CA THR A 112 13.01 9.47 18.54
C THR A 112 13.76 9.47 17.21
N ARG A 113 15.08 9.22 17.23
CA ARG A 113 15.89 9.07 16.01
C ARG A 113 15.58 7.78 15.27
N ALA A 114 15.51 6.65 15.97
CA ALA A 114 15.25 5.34 15.38
C ALA A 114 13.88 5.30 14.69
N GLU A 115 12.87 5.89 15.32
CA GLU A 115 11.48 5.87 14.85
C GLU A 115 11.11 7.12 14.02
N ASN A 116 12.06 8.04 13.82
CA ASN A 116 11.87 9.28 13.08
C ASN A 116 10.66 10.13 13.56
N ILE A 117 10.46 10.19 14.88
CA ILE A 117 9.39 10.95 15.54
C ILE A 117 9.94 12.14 16.31
N SER A 118 9.22 13.27 16.32
CA SER A 118 9.67 14.51 16.96
C SER A 118 9.13 14.72 18.38
N GLY A 119 8.49 13.71 18.97
CA GLY A 119 8.07 13.76 20.36
C GLY A 119 7.39 12.48 20.82
N VAL A 120 7.43 12.25 22.13
CA VAL A 120 7.06 10.99 22.78
C VAL A 120 6.20 11.32 24.02
N PRO A 121 4.96 10.79 24.09
CA PRO A 121 4.15 10.86 25.30
C PRO A 121 4.82 10.12 26.47
N VAL A 122 4.71 10.67 27.66
CA VAL A 122 5.22 10.06 28.89
C VAL A 122 4.05 9.60 29.75
N VAL A 123 4.07 8.32 30.11
CA VAL A 123 2.97 7.64 30.81
C VAL A 123 3.49 7.02 32.11
N LYS A 124 2.71 7.15 33.19
CA LYS A 124 3.01 6.54 34.50
C LYS A 124 1.80 5.76 34.98
N GLY A 125 1.94 4.46 35.17
CA GLY A 125 0.82 3.62 35.63
C GLY A 125 -0.39 3.63 34.71
N GLY A 126 -0.19 3.85 33.41
CA GLY A 126 -1.25 3.96 32.39
C GLY A 126 -1.85 5.37 32.24
N GLU A 127 -1.49 6.33 33.10
CA GLU A 127 -1.96 7.72 33.03
C GLU A 127 -0.99 8.60 32.24
N LEU A 128 -1.52 9.45 31.37
CA LEU A 128 -0.73 10.44 30.64
C LEU A 128 -0.20 11.53 31.60
N VAL A 129 1.12 11.71 31.62
CA VAL A 129 1.80 12.70 32.48
C VAL A 129 2.18 13.95 31.71
N VAL A 130 2.82 13.79 30.55
CA VAL A 130 3.30 14.89 29.69
C VAL A 130 3.60 14.36 28.28
N ILE A 131 3.98 15.25 27.35
CA ILE A 131 4.68 14.91 26.12
C ILE A 131 6.04 15.62 26.09
N VAL A 132 7.09 14.89 25.70
CA VAL A 132 8.42 15.48 25.49
C VAL A 132 8.70 15.54 24.00
N THR A 133 9.17 16.69 23.54
CA THR A 133 9.40 16.97 22.12
C THR A 133 10.87 17.23 21.83
N SER A 134 11.21 17.23 20.54
CA SER A 134 12.55 17.61 20.09
C SER A 134 12.98 19.01 20.54
N ARG A 135 12.04 19.91 20.86
CA ARG A 135 12.34 21.25 21.39
C ARG A 135 12.84 21.20 22.83
N ASP A 136 12.27 20.32 23.65
CA ASP A 136 12.64 20.17 25.07
C ASP A 136 14.04 19.56 25.22
N MET A 137 14.47 18.75 24.25
CA MET A 137 15.76 18.04 24.27
C MET A 137 16.87 18.74 23.48
N ARG A 138 16.58 19.77 22.68
CA ARG A 138 17.48 20.31 21.64
C ARG A 138 18.83 20.83 22.14
N PHE A 139 18.91 21.19 23.42
CA PHE A 139 20.10 21.74 24.07
C PHE A 139 20.40 21.07 25.40
N GLU A 140 19.81 19.91 25.65
CA GLU A 140 20.04 19.19 26.90
C GLU A 140 21.41 18.52 26.85
N THR A 141 22.16 18.60 27.95
CA THR A 141 23.50 18.03 28.09
C THR A 141 23.55 16.90 29.10
N ARG A 142 22.52 16.80 29.96
CA ARG A 142 22.41 15.79 31.02
C ARG A 142 21.69 14.54 30.52
N TYR A 143 22.29 13.85 29.55
CA TYR A 143 21.67 12.71 28.87
C TYR A 143 21.27 11.56 29.81
N GLU A 144 21.98 11.40 30.93
CA GLU A 144 21.70 10.37 31.93
C GLU A 144 20.62 10.77 32.95
N SER A 145 20.17 12.03 32.93
CA SER A 145 19.05 12.46 33.78
C SER A 145 17.73 11.85 33.28
N PRO A 146 16.79 11.57 34.20
CA PRO A 146 15.48 11.09 33.80
C PRO A 146 14.70 12.20 33.08
N VAL A 147 13.81 11.81 32.17
CA VAL A 147 12.96 12.72 31.40
C VAL A 147 12.09 13.59 32.31
N SER A 148 11.75 13.10 33.51
CA SER A 148 11.08 13.87 34.57
C SER A 148 11.74 15.22 34.89
N SER A 149 13.05 15.37 34.65
CA SER A 149 13.80 16.60 34.89
C SER A 149 13.56 17.72 33.87
N ILE A 150 12.98 17.40 32.70
CA ILE A 150 12.74 18.33 31.59
C ILE A 150 11.25 18.41 31.19
N MET A 151 10.36 17.78 31.96
CA MET A 151 8.93 17.76 31.66
C MET A 151 8.31 19.14 31.82
N THR A 152 7.39 19.48 30.92
CA THR A 152 6.45 20.57 31.15
C THR A 152 5.36 20.16 32.15
N PRO A 153 4.86 21.08 32.98
CA PRO A 153 3.76 20.80 33.91
C PRO A 153 2.49 20.27 33.21
N LYS A 154 1.81 19.31 33.85
CA LYS A 154 0.63 18.59 33.32
C LYS A 154 -0.53 19.52 32.93
N ASP A 155 -0.69 20.64 33.62
CA ASP A 155 -1.69 21.69 33.37
C ASP A 155 -1.53 22.39 32.01
N ARG A 156 -0.38 22.25 31.36
CA ARG A 156 -0.13 22.79 30.01
C ARG A 156 -0.36 21.77 28.89
N LEU A 157 -0.77 20.54 29.22
CA LEU A 157 -1.09 19.55 28.21
C LEU A 157 -2.37 19.92 27.48
N VAL A 158 -2.27 20.04 26.17
CA VAL A 158 -3.43 20.15 25.30
C VAL A 158 -3.84 18.75 24.87
N THR A 159 -5.04 18.36 25.27
CA THR A 159 -5.59 17.02 25.05
C THR A 159 -7.00 17.12 24.47
N VAL A 160 -7.44 16.06 23.79
CA VAL A 160 -8.82 15.86 23.34
C VAL A 160 -9.33 14.52 23.84
N ARG A 161 -10.65 14.37 23.91
CA ARG A 161 -11.28 13.08 24.21
C ARG A 161 -11.28 12.18 22.96
N GLU A 162 -11.39 10.87 23.18
CA GLU A 162 -11.69 9.94 22.09
C GLU A 162 -12.94 10.38 21.31
N GLY A 163 -12.86 10.30 19.98
CA GLY A 163 -13.94 10.71 19.10
C GLY A 163 -14.05 12.23 18.85
N ALA A 164 -13.07 13.02 19.28
CA ALA A 164 -13.05 14.46 18.98
C ALA A 164 -13.04 14.73 17.47
N GLU A 165 -13.80 15.75 17.07
CA GLU A 165 -13.97 16.14 15.68
C GLU A 165 -12.69 16.78 15.12
N ARG A 166 -12.45 16.61 13.81
CA ARG A 166 -11.26 17.15 13.14
C ARG A 166 -11.10 18.66 13.34
N ASP A 167 -12.20 19.40 13.29
CA ASP A 167 -12.22 20.86 13.44
C ASP A 167 -11.82 21.31 14.85
N GLU A 168 -12.19 20.54 15.88
CA GLU A 168 -11.77 20.78 17.27
C GLU A 168 -10.25 20.62 17.41
N ILE A 169 -9.70 19.53 16.85
CA ILE A 169 -8.27 19.24 16.88
C ILE A 169 -7.49 20.34 16.15
N LEU A 170 -7.95 20.75 14.97
CA LEU A 170 -7.37 21.85 14.19
C LEU A 170 -7.35 23.17 14.97
N LYS A 171 -8.46 23.49 15.64
CA LYS A 171 -8.58 24.68 16.48
C LYS A 171 -7.57 24.65 17.62
N LEU A 172 -7.45 23.53 18.34
CA LEU A 172 -6.50 23.38 19.46
C LEU A 172 -5.04 23.49 19.01
N LEU A 173 -4.68 22.87 17.88
CA LEU A 173 -3.34 22.99 17.30
C LEU A 173 -2.99 24.45 16.96
N HIS A 174 -3.94 25.17 16.37
CA HIS A 174 -3.75 26.57 15.98
C HIS A 174 -3.68 27.52 17.19
N GLU A 175 -4.64 27.43 18.12
CA GLU A 175 -4.73 28.30 19.30
C GLU A 175 -3.52 28.16 20.21
N ASN A 176 -3.05 26.92 20.42
CA ASN A 176 -1.92 26.64 21.31
C ASN A 176 -0.57 26.65 20.60
N ARG A 177 -0.54 26.82 19.27
CA ARG A 177 0.67 26.82 18.42
C ARG A 177 1.57 25.59 18.64
N ILE A 178 0.92 24.44 18.76
CA ILE A 178 1.55 23.13 18.98
C ILE A 178 1.43 22.26 17.74
N GLU A 179 2.30 21.25 17.63
CA GLU A 179 2.35 20.33 16.48
C GLU A 179 1.65 18.99 16.73
N LYS A 180 1.23 18.74 17.97
CA LYS A 180 0.71 17.46 18.44
C LYS A 180 -0.42 17.66 19.44
N VAL A 181 -1.47 16.86 19.35
CA VAL A 181 -2.56 16.78 20.34
C VAL A 181 -2.68 15.34 20.82
N LEU A 182 -2.77 15.16 22.13
CA LEU A 182 -2.90 13.84 22.76
C LEU A 182 -4.37 13.50 22.91
N VAL A 183 -4.75 12.28 22.57
CA VAL A 183 -6.10 11.76 22.74
C VAL A 183 -6.14 10.95 24.03
N VAL A 184 -7.09 11.27 24.91
CA VAL A 184 -7.23 10.62 26.22
C VAL A 184 -8.66 10.12 26.46
N ASP A 185 -8.82 9.14 27.34
CA ASP A 185 -10.12 8.71 27.85
C ASP A 185 -10.55 9.47 29.12
N ASP A 186 -11.71 9.12 29.68
CA ASP A 186 -12.25 9.72 30.90
C ASP A 186 -11.37 9.49 32.15
N LYS A 187 -10.46 8.52 32.12
CA LYS A 187 -9.48 8.24 33.19
C LYS A 187 -8.13 8.90 32.92
N PHE A 188 -8.04 9.76 31.91
CA PHE A 188 -6.81 10.43 31.47
C PHE A 188 -5.71 9.46 31.02
N GLN A 189 -6.10 8.26 30.55
CA GLN A 189 -5.18 7.32 29.92
C GLN A 189 -4.96 7.73 28.46
N LEU A 190 -3.74 7.56 27.97
CA LEU A 190 -3.41 7.87 26.57
C LEU A 190 -4.07 6.85 25.63
N ARG A 191 -4.84 7.36 24.68
CA ARG A 191 -5.57 6.59 23.66
C ARG A 191 -5.12 6.89 22.24
N GLY A 192 -4.34 7.95 22.07
CA GLY A 192 -3.72 8.23 20.80
C GLY A 192 -3.02 9.59 20.73
N LEU A 193 -2.55 9.91 19.53
CA LEU A 193 -1.85 11.14 19.20
C LEU A 193 -2.21 11.59 17.78
N VAL A 194 -2.48 12.88 17.61
CA VAL A 194 -2.71 13.51 16.31
C VAL A 194 -1.61 14.52 16.04
N THR A 195 -1.07 14.55 14.82
CA THR A 195 0.01 15.48 14.44
C THR A 195 -0.43 16.45 13.34
N VAL A 196 0.13 17.66 13.34
CA VAL A 196 -0.03 18.63 12.25
C VAL A 196 0.45 18.06 10.92
N LYS A 197 1.51 17.24 10.95
CA LYS A 197 2.08 16.62 9.76
C LYS A 197 1.07 15.71 9.06
N ASP A 198 0.32 14.90 9.81
CA ASP A 198 -0.71 14.03 9.23
C ASP A 198 -1.87 14.84 8.63
N ILE A 199 -2.28 15.92 9.29
CA ILE A 199 -3.30 16.84 8.79
C ILE A 199 -2.86 17.52 7.48
N GLN A 200 -1.59 17.93 7.39
CA GLN A 200 -1.01 18.53 6.18
C GLN A 200 -0.97 17.53 5.03
N LYS A 201 -0.47 16.31 5.28
CA LYS A 201 -0.43 15.24 4.27
C LYS A 201 -1.81 14.94 3.70
N ALA A 202 -2.84 14.89 4.55
CA ALA A 202 -4.22 14.67 4.13
C ALA A 202 -4.79 15.80 3.26
N LYS A 203 -4.28 17.04 3.40
CA LYS A 203 -4.66 18.18 2.56
C LYS A 203 -3.89 18.18 1.23
N GLU A 204 -2.62 17.81 1.26
CA GLU A 204 -1.75 17.73 0.08
C GLU A 204 -2.16 16.57 -0.85
N ASN A 205 -2.64 15.47 -0.28
CA ASN A 205 -2.98 14.23 -1.00
C ASN A 205 -4.46 13.88 -0.83
N PRO A 206 -5.39 14.64 -1.45
CA PRO A 206 -6.83 14.44 -1.27
C PRO A 206 -7.35 13.15 -1.90
N LEU A 207 -6.60 12.56 -2.84
CA LEU A 207 -6.94 11.30 -3.51
C LEU A 207 -6.38 10.07 -2.79
N ALA A 208 -5.66 10.26 -1.68
CA ALA A 208 -4.95 9.19 -1.01
C ALA A 208 -5.88 8.01 -0.64
N VAL A 209 -5.45 6.79 -0.97
CA VAL A 209 -6.19 5.57 -0.63
C VAL A 209 -5.81 5.15 0.79
N LYS A 210 -6.79 5.20 1.68
CA LYS A 210 -6.62 4.94 3.11
C LYS A 210 -7.55 3.83 3.58
N ASP A 211 -7.14 3.17 4.65
CA ASP A 211 -7.99 2.27 5.41
C ASP A 211 -8.94 3.03 6.35
N GLU A 212 -9.77 2.28 7.05
CA GLU A 212 -10.80 2.81 7.97
C GLU A 212 -10.18 3.53 9.18
N GLN A 213 -8.87 3.36 9.41
CA GLN A 213 -8.10 4.05 10.46
C GLN A 213 -7.36 5.28 9.91
N GLY A 214 -7.53 5.61 8.63
CA GLY A 214 -6.88 6.73 7.97
C GLY A 214 -5.42 6.47 7.61
N ARG A 215 -4.97 5.20 7.62
CA ARG A 215 -3.61 4.82 7.22
C ARG A 215 -3.57 4.50 5.74
N LEU A 216 -2.46 4.81 5.06
CA LEU A 216 -2.30 4.45 3.64
C LEU A 216 -2.50 2.94 3.42
N ARG A 217 -3.18 2.56 2.33
CA ARG A 217 -3.33 1.15 1.96
C ARG A 217 -2.09 0.61 1.26
N VAL A 218 -1.78 -0.66 1.49
CA VAL A 218 -0.64 -1.36 0.87
C VAL A 218 -0.95 -2.82 0.64
N GLY A 219 -0.45 -3.36 -0.48
CA GLY A 219 -0.46 -4.79 -0.74
C GLY A 219 0.92 -5.42 -0.61
N ALA A 220 0.96 -6.74 -0.52
CA ALA A 220 2.21 -7.50 -0.56
C ALA A 220 2.06 -8.81 -1.33
N ALA A 221 3.07 -9.17 -2.10
CA ALA A 221 3.10 -10.43 -2.83
C ALA A 221 3.58 -11.58 -1.95
N VAL A 222 3.04 -12.77 -2.20
CA VAL A 222 3.47 -14.04 -1.59
C VAL A 222 3.56 -15.14 -2.63
N GLY A 223 4.31 -16.20 -2.32
CA GLY A 223 4.41 -17.39 -3.17
C GLY A 223 3.44 -18.49 -2.75
N VAL A 224 3.74 -19.72 -3.15
CA VAL A 224 3.00 -20.93 -2.74
C VAL A 224 3.89 -21.96 -2.02
N GLY A 225 5.21 -21.72 -1.97
CA GLY A 225 6.17 -22.64 -1.37
C GLY A 225 6.10 -22.69 0.16
N GLY A 226 6.82 -23.64 0.77
CA GLY A 226 6.91 -23.75 2.23
C GLY A 226 7.48 -22.48 2.87
N GLY A 227 6.99 -22.13 4.06
CA GLY A 227 7.36 -20.89 4.74
C GLY A 227 6.48 -19.69 4.38
N THR A 228 5.51 -19.87 3.49
CA THR A 228 4.58 -18.79 3.08
C THR A 228 3.60 -18.45 4.19
N GLU A 229 3.23 -19.42 5.04
CA GLU A 229 2.33 -19.21 6.17
C GLU A 229 2.88 -18.15 7.14
N GLN A 230 4.13 -18.32 7.59
CA GLN A 230 4.80 -17.36 8.48
C GLN A 230 4.94 -15.99 7.82
N ARG A 231 5.15 -15.96 6.50
CA ARG A 231 5.20 -14.71 5.74
C ARG A 231 3.86 -14.00 5.74
N VAL A 232 2.77 -14.72 5.47
CA VAL A 232 1.42 -14.16 5.51
C VAL A 232 1.10 -13.64 6.90
N GLU A 233 1.34 -14.44 7.95
CA GLU A 233 1.12 -14.03 9.35
C GLU A 233 1.87 -12.73 9.68
N ALA A 234 3.16 -12.65 9.36
CA ALA A 234 3.95 -11.44 9.60
C ALA A 234 3.45 -10.20 8.83
N LEU A 235 2.93 -10.38 7.61
CA LEU A 235 2.34 -9.29 6.81
C LEU A 235 0.99 -8.83 7.38
N VAL A 236 0.17 -9.78 7.86
CA VAL A 236 -1.10 -9.48 8.52
C VAL A 236 -0.86 -8.72 9.82
N ASP A 237 0.11 -9.16 10.63
CA ASP A 237 0.51 -8.47 11.87
C ASP A 237 1.04 -7.06 11.58
N ALA A 238 1.72 -6.87 10.45
CA ALA A 238 2.15 -5.55 9.96
C ALA A 238 1.00 -4.67 9.46
N GLY A 239 -0.20 -5.23 9.26
CA GLY A 239 -1.40 -4.52 8.82
C GLY A 239 -1.54 -4.38 7.31
N VAL A 240 -1.08 -5.37 6.53
CA VAL A 240 -1.30 -5.42 5.06
C VAL A 240 -2.79 -5.42 4.72
N ASP A 241 -3.19 -4.68 3.69
CA ASP A 241 -4.60 -4.60 3.26
C ASP A 241 -4.97 -5.68 2.25
N VAL A 242 -4.02 -6.08 1.40
CA VAL A 242 -4.23 -7.06 0.34
C VAL A 242 -3.01 -7.95 0.12
N ILE A 243 -3.23 -9.25 0.02
CA ILE A 243 -2.20 -10.24 -0.30
C ILE A 243 -2.36 -10.68 -1.75
N VAL A 244 -1.27 -10.64 -2.51
CA VAL A 244 -1.23 -11.10 -3.90
C VAL A 244 -0.50 -12.44 -3.94
N VAL A 245 -1.25 -13.54 -4.13
CA VAL A 245 -0.66 -14.86 -4.38
C VAL A 245 -0.16 -14.86 -5.82
N ASP A 246 1.15 -14.70 -5.97
CA ASP A 246 1.78 -14.28 -7.22
C ASP A 246 2.77 -15.34 -7.72
N THR A 247 2.40 -16.00 -8.82
CA THR A 247 3.22 -16.99 -9.52
C THR A 247 3.07 -16.85 -11.03
N ALA A 248 4.00 -17.43 -11.79
CA ALA A 248 3.95 -17.42 -13.25
C ALA A 248 2.70 -18.15 -13.81
N HIS A 249 2.20 -19.17 -13.11
CA HIS A 249 1.00 -19.92 -13.51
C HIS A 249 0.01 -20.08 -12.35
N GLY A 250 -0.94 -19.14 -12.28
CA GLY A 250 -1.95 -19.03 -11.25
C GLY A 250 -3.03 -20.12 -11.27
N HIS A 251 -3.18 -20.85 -12.38
CA HIS A 251 -4.13 -21.96 -12.48
C HIS A 251 -3.53 -23.30 -12.02
N SER A 252 -2.73 -23.27 -10.94
CA SER A 252 -2.15 -24.46 -10.33
C SER A 252 -2.79 -24.73 -8.97
N GLN A 253 -2.87 -26.01 -8.60
CA GLN A 253 -3.54 -26.40 -7.34
C GLN A 253 -2.95 -25.68 -6.12
N GLY A 254 -1.62 -25.55 -6.05
CA GLY A 254 -0.97 -24.85 -4.94
C GLY A 254 -1.35 -23.37 -4.82
N VAL A 255 -1.74 -22.72 -5.91
CA VAL A 255 -2.25 -21.33 -5.87
C VAL A 255 -3.69 -21.31 -5.38
N LEU A 256 -4.54 -22.20 -5.91
CA LEU A 256 -5.93 -22.32 -5.47
C LEU A 256 -6.00 -22.62 -3.96
N ASP A 257 -5.19 -23.58 -3.50
CA ASP A 257 -5.08 -23.95 -2.09
C ASP A 257 -4.59 -22.78 -1.24
N ARG A 258 -3.60 -22.02 -1.72
CA ARG A 258 -3.06 -20.86 -1.01
C ARG A 258 -4.09 -19.74 -0.89
N VAL A 259 -4.81 -19.43 -1.97
CA VAL A 259 -5.90 -18.45 -1.99
C VAL A 259 -6.96 -18.83 -0.97
N ALA A 260 -7.45 -20.07 -1.03
CA ALA A 260 -8.45 -20.58 -0.10
C ALA A 260 -7.96 -20.56 1.35
N TRP A 261 -6.70 -20.91 1.58
CA TRP A 261 -6.08 -20.88 2.91
C TRP A 261 -5.99 -19.47 3.48
N VAL A 262 -5.55 -18.47 2.70
CA VAL A 262 -5.48 -17.07 3.15
C VAL A 262 -6.88 -16.56 3.49
N LYS A 263 -7.86 -16.80 2.61
CA LYS A 263 -9.26 -16.37 2.86
C LYS A 263 -9.87 -17.00 4.10
N LYS A 264 -9.53 -18.25 4.40
CA LYS A 264 -9.98 -18.95 5.61
C LYS A 264 -9.29 -18.45 6.89
N THR A 265 -7.99 -18.19 6.82
CA THR A 265 -7.14 -17.95 8.01
C THR A 265 -7.04 -16.47 8.35
N CYS A 266 -7.10 -15.60 7.34
CA CYS A 266 -6.98 -14.15 7.47
C CYS A 266 -8.15 -13.45 6.76
N PRO A 267 -9.41 -13.70 7.18
CA PRO A 267 -10.60 -13.19 6.49
C PRO A 267 -10.68 -11.65 6.43
N GLN A 268 -9.96 -10.96 7.30
CA GLN A 268 -9.85 -9.50 7.33
C GLN A 268 -9.00 -8.91 6.19
N VAL A 269 -8.19 -9.73 5.51
CA VAL A 269 -7.32 -9.29 4.41
C VAL A 269 -7.92 -9.72 3.07
N GLN A 270 -7.88 -8.83 2.09
CA GLN A 270 -8.32 -9.17 0.74
C GLN A 270 -7.25 -10.01 0.03
N VAL A 271 -7.64 -10.92 -0.86
CA VAL A 271 -6.70 -11.77 -1.58
C VAL A 271 -6.87 -11.66 -3.09
N ILE A 272 -5.74 -11.51 -3.79
CA ILE A 272 -5.65 -11.47 -5.24
C ILE A 272 -4.90 -12.72 -5.70
N GLY A 273 -5.50 -13.47 -6.63
CA GLY A 273 -4.86 -14.64 -7.22
C GLY A 273 -4.33 -14.39 -8.63
N GLY A 274 -3.12 -14.84 -8.93
CA GLY A 274 -2.57 -14.76 -10.29
C GLY A 274 -1.20 -15.41 -10.47
N ASN A 275 -0.63 -15.39 -11.69
CA ASN A 275 -1.20 -14.80 -12.91
C ASN A 275 -2.00 -15.81 -13.72
N ILE A 276 -3.09 -15.34 -14.32
CA ILE A 276 -3.94 -16.14 -15.22
C ILE A 276 -4.08 -15.46 -16.58
N ALA A 277 -4.57 -16.21 -17.58
CA ALA A 277 -4.85 -15.66 -18.91
C ALA A 277 -6.06 -16.32 -19.59
N THR A 278 -6.85 -17.10 -18.84
CA THR A 278 -7.99 -17.88 -19.38
C THR A 278 -9.21 -17.78 -18.48
N ALA A 279 -10.39 -17.94 -19.08
CA ALA A 279 -11.68 -17.95 -18.40
C ALA A 279 -11.75 -19.00 -17.28
N ASP A 280 -11.30 -20.24 -17.56
CA ASP A 280 -11.37 -21.33 -16.58
C ASP A 280 -10.49 -21.06 -15.35
N ALA A 281 -9.32 -20.47 -15.57
CA ALA A 281 -8.43 -20.09 -14.48
C ALA A 281 -9.05 -18.98 -13.60
N ALA A 282 -9.79 -18.06 -14.21
CA ALA A 282 -10.50 -17.00 -13.49
C ALA A 282 -11.61 -17.58 -12.62
N ARG A 283 -12.42 -18.50 -13.16
CA ARG A 283 -13.47 -19.19 -12.40
C ARG A 283 -12.90 -20.03 -11.27
N ALA A 284 -11.81 -20.77 -11.51
CA ALA A 284 -11.16 -21.57 -10.48
C ALA A 284 -10.65 -20.70 -9.31
N LEU A 285 -10.06 -19.54 -9.59
CA LEU A 285 -9.63 -18.61 -8.54
C LEU A 285 -10.81 -17.97 -7.81
N ALA A 286 -11.87 -17.62 -8.54
CA ALA A 286 -13.12 -17.12 -7.95
C ALA A 286 -13.73 -18.15 -6.99
N ASP A 287 -13.83 -19.41 -7.40
CA ASP A 287 -14.36 -20.52 -6.60
C ASP A 287 -13.47 -20.81 -5.37
N ALA A 288 -12.15 -20.63 -5.51
CA ALA A 288 -11.21 -20.71 -4.38
C ALA A 288 -11.35 -19.54 -3.38
N GLY A 289 -12.13 -18.51 -3.72
CA GLY A 289 -12.44 -17.38 -2.84
C GLY A 289 -11.64 -16.11 -3.11
N ALA A 290 -10.98 -15.98 -4.26
CA ALA A 290 -10.27 -14.75 -4.60
C ALA A 290 -11.21 -13.52 -4.59
N ASP A 291 -10.71 -12.38 -4.09
CA ASP A 291 -11.42 -11.11 -4.09
C ASP A 291 -11.14 -10.27 -5.35
N ALA A 292 -10.06 -10.60 -6.05
CA ALA A 292 -9.77 -10.18 -7.42
C ALA A 292 -8.80 -11.15 -8.09
N VAL A 293 -8.66 -11.06 -9.41
CA VAL A 293 -7.70 -11.86 -10.17
C VAL A 293 -6.69 -10.98 -10.91
N LYS A 294 -5.46 -11.47 -11.05
CA LYS A 294 -4.38 -10.80 -11.80
C LYS A 294 -4.15 -11.50 -13.14
N VAL A 295 -4.30 -10.74 -14.23
CA VAL A 295 -4.38 -11.26 -15.61
C VAL A 295 -3.17 -10.82 -16.41
N GLY A 296 -2.43 -11.79 -16.93
CA GLY A 296 -1.30 -11.57 -17.83
C GLY A 296 -0.25 -12.67 -17.72
N ILE A 297 -0.11 -13.48 -18.77
CA ILE A 297 0.98 -14.46 -18.89
C ILE A 297 1.76 -14.17 -20.17
N GLY A 298 3.02 -13.77 -19.99
CA GLY A 298 3.90 -13.34 -21.07
C GLY A 298 3.89 -11.85 -21.47
N PRO A 299 2.91 -10.96 -21.16
CA PRO A 299 2.84 -9.62 -21.74
C PRO A 299 3.94 -8.67 -21.25
N GLY A 300 4.56 -8.96 -20.10
CA GLY A 300 5.56 -8.11 -19.45
C GLY A 300 6.77 -7.79 -20.33
N SER A 301 7.31 -6.57 -20.19
CA SER A 301 8.40 -6.05 -21.02
C SER A 301 9.70 -6.85 -20.92
N ILE A 302 9.97 -7.44 -19.76
CA ILE A 302 11.14 -8.29 -19.48
C ILE A 302 10.79 -9.78 -19.42
N CYS A 303 9.52 -10.14 -19.63
CA CYS A 303 9.05 -11.50 -19.49
C CYS A 303 9.46 -12.34 -20.70
N THR A 304 10.31 -13.34 -20.48
CA THR A 304 10.79 -14.23 -21.53
C THR A 304 9.90 -15.46 -21.76
N THR A 305 8.81 -15.63 -21.01
CA THR A 305 7.94 -16.83 -21.04
C THR A 305 7.45 -17.19 -22.44
N ARG A 306 7.10 -16.18 -23.26
CA ARG A 306 6.67 -16.40 -24.66
C ARG A 306 7.79 -16.99 -25.53
N ILE A 307 9.01 -16.50 -25.36
CA ILE A 307 10.16 -16.91 -26.17
C ILE A 307 10.74 -18.24 -25.69
N VAL A 308 10.85 -18.43 -24.37
CA VAL A 308 11.53 -19.58 -23.76
C VAL A 308 10.60 -20.79 -23.61
N ALA A 309 9.38 -20.58 -23.09
CA ALA A 309 8.42 -21.66 -22.84
C ALA A 309 7.38 -21.82 -23.96
N GLY A 310 7.27 -20.85 -24.88
CA GLY A 310 6.22 -20.85 -25.91
C GLY A 310 4.81 -20.62 -25.34
N VAL A 311 4.69 -20.05 -24.13
CA VAL A 311 3.42 -19.87 -23.42
C VAL A 311 3.09 -18.39 -23.25
N GLY A 312 1.83 -18.04 -23.53
CA GLY A 312 1.28 -16.71 -23.26
C GLY A 312 0.00 -16.45 -24.04
N VAL A 313 -0.64 -15.33 -23.76
CA VAL A 313 -1.83 -14.85 -24.48
C VAL A 313 -1.68 -13.35 -24.74
N PRO A 314 -1.99 -12.84 -25.95
CA PRO A 314 -2.08 -11.40 -26.21
C PRO A 314 -3.00 -10.69 -25.21
N GLN A 315 -2.53 -9.57 -24.67
CA GLN A 315 -3.05 -9.05 -23.38
C GLN A 315 -4.50 -8.56 -23.46
N ILE A 316 -4.91 -7.92 -24.56
CA ILE A 316 -6.29 -7.45 -24.72
C ILE A 316 -7.26 -8.64 -24.72
N THR A 317 -6.93 -9.70 -25.49
CA THR A 317 -7.74 -10.92 -25.49
C THR A 317 -7.73 -11.64 -24.14
N ALA A 318 -6.59 -11.71 -23.45
CA ALA A 318 -6.52 -12.32 -22.12
C ALA A 318 -7.45 -11.60 -21.12
N VAL A 319 -7.40 -10.27 -21.11
CA VAL A 319 -8.25 -9.41 -20.27
C VAL A 319 -9.72 -9.58 -20.64
N SER A 320 -10.06 -9.49 -21.93
CA SER A 320 -11.45 -9.64 -22.41
C SER A 320 -12.04 -11.00 -22.05
N ASN A 321 -11.29 -12.10 -22.24
CA ASN A 321 -11.77 -13.44 -21.95
C ASN A 321 -12.02 -13.64 -20.44
N VAL A 322 -11.18 -13.05 -19.59
CA VAL A 322 -11.37 -13.11 -18.13
C VAL A 322 -12.53 -12.21 -17.69
N ALA A 323 -12.69 -11.04 -18.31
CA ALA A 323 -13.79 -10.12 -18.02
C ALA A 323 -15.15 -10.77 -18.30
N GLU A 324 -15.32 -11.40 -19.47
CA GLU A 324 -16.53 -12.15 -19.82
C GLU A 324 -16.78 -13.32 -18.86
N ALA A 325 -15.72 -14.05 -18.48
CA ALA A 325 -15.86 -15.19 -17.57
C ALA A 325 -16.28 -14.81 -16.15
N LEU A 326 -15.95 -13.60 -15.71
CA LEU A 326 -16.25 -13.07 -14.38
C LEU A 326 -17.45 -12.10 -14.37
N GLU A 327 -18.14 -11.92 -15.50
CA GLU A 327 -19.31 -11.06 -15.57
C GLU A 327 -20.37 -11.49 -14.54
N GLY A 328 -20.93 -10.52 -13.81
CA GLY A 328 -21.91 -10.78 -12.75
C GLY A 328 -21.36 -11.37 -11.44
N SER A 329 -20.09 -11.81 -11.38
CA SER A 329 -19.49 -12.38 -10.16
C SER A 329 -19.14 -11.34 -9.08
N GLY A 330 -19.04 -10.06 -9.47
CA GLY A 330 -18.57 -8.97 -8.63
C GLY A 330 -17.06 -8.97 -8.36
N ILE A 331 -16.29 -9.86 -8.98
CA ILE A 331 -14.84 -9.99 -8.81
C ILE A 331 -14.10 -9.08 -9.80
N PRO A 332 -13.34 -8.07 -9.35
CA PRO A 332 -12.51 -7.26 -10.23
C PRO A 332 -11.33 -8.04 -10.80
N LEU A 333 -10.79 -7.55 -11.93
CA LEU A 333 -9.58 -8.09 -12.55
C LEU A 333 -8.57 -6.98 -12.81
N ILE A 334 -7.29 -7.33 -12.66
CA ILE A 334 -6.15 -6.43 -12.82
C ILE A 334 -5.37 -6.87 -14.05
N ALA A 335 -5.20 -5.98 -15.03
CA ALA A 335 -4.37 -6.25 -16.19
C ALA A 335 -2.89 -5.99 -15.86
N ASP A 336 -2.06 -7.03 -15.90
CA ASP A 336 -0.66 -7.00 -15.52
C ASP A 336 0.28 -7.19 -16.72
N GLY A 337 1.06 -6.16 -17.04
CA GLY A 337 2.11 -6.20 -18.05
C GLY A 337 1.69 -5.77 -19.47
N GLY A 338 2.69 -5.43 -20.29
CA GLY A 338 2.55 -5.04 -21.69
C GLY A 338 2.18 -3.57 -21.94
N ILE A 339 1.90 -2.80 -20.88
CA ILE A 339 1.58 -1.37 -20.94
C ILE A 339 2.85 -0.55 -21.17
N ARG A 340 2.85 0.29 -22.20
CA ARG A 340 3.94 1.21 -22.52
C ARG A 340 3.50 2.66 -22.49
N TYR A 341 2.25 2.93 -22.86
CA TYR A 341 1.70 4.27 -22.97
C TYR A 341 0.35 4.39 -22.25
N SER A 342 -0.06 5.63 -21.96
CA SER A 342 -1.37 5.92 -21.34
C SER A 342 -2.56 5.38 -22.14
N GLY A 343 -2.44 5.30 -23.48
CA GLY A 343 -3.45 4.68 -24.34
C GLY A 343 -3.65 3.19 -24.08
N ASP A 344 -2.60 2.46 -23.68
CA ASP A 344 -2.69 1.03 -23.36
C ASP A 344 -3.48 0.82 -22.07
N ILE A 345 -3.35 1.75 -21.11
CA ILE A 345 -4.16 1.76 -19.88
C ILE A 345 -5.63 1.90 -20.25
N ALA A 346 -5.99 2.90 -21.06
CA ALA A 346 -7.37 3.09 -21.50
C ALA A 346 -7.93 1.85 -22.23
N LYS A 347 -7.14 1.23 -23.10
CA LYS A 347 -7.53 -0.01 -23.80
C LYS A 347 -7.72 -1.18 -22.84
N ALA A 348 -6.86 -1.35 -21.83
CA ALA A 348 -7.00 -2.40 -20.82
C ALA A 348 -8.30 -2.24 -20.01
N LEU A 349 -8.61 -1.00 -19.61
CA LEU A 349 -9.84 -0.70 -18.87
C LEU A 349 -11.09 -0.96 -19.72
N VAL A 350 -11.09 -0.53 -20.99
CA VAL A 350 -12.20 -0.82 -21.93
C VAL A 350 -12.34 -2.32 -22.20
N ALA A 351 -11.25 -3.07 -22.24
CA ALA A 351 -11.27 -4.52 -22.39
C ALA A 351 -11.86 -5.25 -21.16
N GLY A 352 -12.10 -4.54 -20.06
CA GLY A 352 -12.80 -5.07 -18.87
C GLY A 352 -11.95 -5.09 -17.59
N ALA A 353 -10.69 -4.62 -17.63
CA ALA A 353 -9.90 -4.47 -16.41
C ALA A 353 -10.41 -3.33 -15.53
N TYR A 354 -10.34 -3.52 -14.21
CA TYR A 354 -10.67 -2.47 -13.25
C TYR A 354 -9.44 -1.61 -12.93
N CYS A 355 -8.29 -2.25 -12.86
CA CYS A 355 -7.00 -1.63 -12.61
C CYS A 355 -5.95 -2.18 -13.56
N VAL A 356 -4.86 -1.45 -13.70
CA VAL A 356 -3.66 -1.92 -14.38
C VAL A 356 -2.49 -2.01 -13.41
N MET A 357 -1.72 -3.11 -13.51
CA MET A 357 -0.46 -3.27 -12.80
C MET A 357 0.70 -2.94 -13.73
N ILE A 358 1.57 -2.03 -13.29
CA ILE A 358 2.66 -1.48 -14.09
C ILE A 358 3.99 -1.67 -13.36
N GLY A 359 4.99 -2.21 -14.07
CA GLY A 359 6.36 -2.34 -13.59
C GLY A 359 7.28 -1.29 -14.21
N SER A 360 7.64 -1.46 -15.48
CA SER A 360 8.70 -0.69 -16.15
C SER A 360 8.53 0.82 -16.15
N MET A 361 7.30 1.35 -16.18
CA MET A 361 7.10 2.81 -16.14
C MET A 361 7.41 3.41 -14.76
N PHE A 362 7.30 2.61 -13.69
CA PHE A 362 7.62 3.04 -12.33
C PHE A 362 9.05 2.71 -11.93
N ALA A 363 9.71 1.74 -12.57
CA ALA A 363 11.06 1.29 -12.21
C ALA A 363 12.14 2.41 -12.23
N GLY A 364 11.97 3.43 -13.08
CA GLY A 364 12.90 4.55 -13.21
C GLY A 364 12.58 5.80 -12.37
N THR A 365 11.53 5.76 -11.54
CA THR A 365 11.10 6.89 -10.69
C THR A 365 12.05 7.13 -9.52
N GLU A 366 11.94 8.26 -8.82
CA GLU A 366 12.81 8.54 -7.67
C GLU A 366 12.53 7.58 -6.51
N GLU A 367 11.25 7.20 -6.35
CA GLU A 367 10.71 6.40 -5.27
C GLU A 367 10.93 4.90 -5.45
N SER A 368 11.21 4.43 -6.67
CA SER A 368 11.56 3.04 -6.91
C SER A 368 12.86 2.64 -6.20
N PRO A 369 13.04 1.37 -5.81
CA PRO A 369 14.28 0.87 -5.22
C PRO A 369 15.48 1.00 -6.15
N GLY A 370 16.67 0.91 -5.56
CA GLY A 370 17.95 0.93 -6.27
C GLY A 370 18.57 2.32 -6.40
N ASP A 371 19.90 2.31 -6.59
CA ASP A 371 20.70 3.52 -6.73
C ASP A 371 20.61 4.10 -8.14
N VAL A 372 20.76 5.43 -8.22
CA VAL A 372 20.85 6.13 -9.50
C VAL A 372 22.28 6.04 -10.00
N GLU A 373 22.47 5.38 -11.14
CA GLU A 373 23.76 5.25 -11.81
C GLU A 373 23.87 6.26 -12.96
N LEU A 374 25.03 6.90 -13.09
CA LEU A 374 25.32 7.77 -14.23
C LEU A 374 26.01 6.95 -15.33
N PHE A 375 25.32 6.74 -16.45
CA PHE A 375 25.86 6.02 -17.60
C PHE A 375 25.71 6.87 -18.87
N GLN A 376 26.82 7.11 -19.57
CA GLN A 376 26.86 7.91 -20.80
C GLN A 376 26.15 9.28 -20.68
N GLY A 377 26.31 9.96 -19.55
CA GLY A 377 25.72 11.29 -19.30
C GLY A 377 24.21 11.29 -19.03
N ARG A 378 23.61 10.12 -18.78
CA ARG A 378 22.21 9.98 -18.35
C ARG A 378 22.14 9.21 -17.04
N SER A 379 21.13 9.54 -16.25
CA SER A 379 20.80 8.82 -15.02
C SER A 379 19.95 7.59 -15.33
N TYR A 380 20.32 6.44 -14.76
CA TYR A 380 19.62 5.17 -14.92
C TYR A 380 19.36 4.52 -13.57
N LYS A 381 18.34 3.66 -13.53
CA LYS A 381 18.12 2.66 -12.47
C LYS A 381 18.02 1.28 -13.12
N SER A 382 18.48 0.26 -12.40
CA SER A 382 18.39 -1.13 -12.86
C SER A 382 16.93 -1.62 -12.87
N TYR A 383 16.54 -2.38 -13.90
CA TYR A 383 15.24 -3.02 -14.01
C TYR A 383 15.43 -4.46 -14.46
N ARG A 384 14.84 -5.42 -13.73
CA ARG A 384 15.06 -6.86 -13.93
C ARG A 384 13.84 -7.70 -13.62
#